data_AF-L1L068-F1
#
_entry.id   AF-L1L068-F1
#
_cell.length_a   1.000
_cell.length_b   1.000
_cell.length_c   1.000
_cell.angle_alpha   90.00
_cell.angle_beta   90.00
_cell.angle_gamma   90.00
#
_symmetry.space_group_name_H-M   'P 1'
#
loop_
_entity.id
_entity.type
_entity.pdbx_description
1 polymer ?
#
loop_
_entity_poly.entity_id
_entity_poly.type
_entity_poly.pdbx_seq_one_letter_code
_entity_poly.pdbx_strand_id
1 'polypeptide(L)'
;TSTKDVLGVTADGTARLDSVALDGSVTTAEGDLPLGGLNQYALPVGSVGAFTSGWGTVSRMRSVCGTDTDRAAPCSTDTREVLVRDGRVVSSADAPGSGAITSGTTVLVGREAGAQWLRKLSPGDSVKVRHRLVASSTRTPYSFALGGYPVLRGGRPLPGLDDTTSAVRTAAGIADSGRKLLLLALDGATAYRTGLTIAEVAAVMRKLGSTDAFSLDGGGSSTLVARAPGASAVTVRNHPTDGTERPVPNGIGVFTKPRR
;
A
#
# COMPACT_ATOMS: atom_id res chain seq x y z
N THR A 1 -5.33 9.03 10.82
CA THR A 1 -5.85 8.02 9.88
C THR A 1 -5.01 6.77 10.02
N SER A 2 -5.59 5.57 9.85
CA SER A 2 -4.83 4.32 9.97
C SER A 2 -4.12 4.00 8.66
N THR A 3 -2.90 3.46 8.72
CA THR A 3 -2.20 2.93 7.53
C THR A 3 -2.69 1.53 7.12
N LYS A 4 -3.68 0.99 7.84
CA LYS A 4 -4.21 -0.38 7.65
C LYS A 4 -5.48 -0.41 6.82
N ASP A 5 -6.15 0.73 6.63
CA ASP A 5 -7.42 0.76 5.90
C ASP A 5 -7.19 0.48 4.42
N VAL A 6 -8.05 -0.36 3.84
CA VAL A 6 -7.99 -0.74 2.43
C VAL A 6 -9.36 -0.74 1.78
N LEU A 7 -9.38 -0.43 0.49
CA LEU A 7 -10.42 -0.84 -0.43
C LEU A 7 -9.86 -1.98 -1.29
N GLY A 8 -10.64 -3.05 -1.49
CA GLY A 8 -10.17 -4.17 -2.29
C GLY A 8 -11.28 -5.11 -2.74
N VAL A 9 -10.89 -6.15 -3.46
CA VAL A 9 -11.77 -7.24 -3.90
C VAL A 9 -11.33 -8.52 -3.19
N THR A 10 -12.24 -9.13 -2.44
CA THR A 10 -12.01 -10.42 -1.78
C THR A 10 -11.99 -11.56 -2.79
N ALA A 11 -11.42 -12.71 -2.41
CA ALA A 11 -11.29 -13.89 -3.28
C ALA A 11 -12.64 -14.45 -3.77
N ASP A 12 -13.75 -14.08 -3.11
CA ASP A 12 -15.13 -14.36 -3.54
C ASP A 12 -15.64 -13.41 -4.66
N GLY A 13 -14.82 -12.45 -5.10
CA GLY A 13 -15.16 -11.47 -6.14
C GLY A 13 -15.96 -10.27 -5.65
N THR A 14 -16.05 -10.03 -4.34
CA THR A 14 -16.80 -8.91 -3.75
C THR A 14 -15.88 -7.75 -3.39
N ALA A 15 -16.21 -6.53 -3.84
CA ALA A 15 -15.50 -5.33 -3.43
C ALA A 15 -15.92 -4.91 -2.00
N ARG A 16 -14.95 -4.57 -1.13
CA ARG A 16 -15.18 -4.25 0.28
C ARG A 16 -14.19 -3.21 0.81
N LEU A 17 -14.64 -2.40 1.76
CA LEU A 17 -13.75 -1.67 2.69
C LEU A 17 -13.44 -2.56 3.89
N ASP A 18 -12.18 -2.61 4.30
CA ASP A 18 -11.73 -3.35 5.48
C ASP A 18 -10.44 -2.70 6.03
N SER A 19 -9.88 -3.27 7.08
CA SER A 19 -8.54 -2.97 7.54
C SER A 19 -7.71 -4.26 7.48
N VAL A 20 -6.49 -4.17 6.97
CA VAL A 20 -5.58 -5.30 6.83
C VAL A 20 -4.38 -5.13 7.76
N ALA A 21 -4.08 -6.18 8.52
CA ALA A 21 -2.93 -6.22 9.42
C ALA A 21 -1.91 -7.28 8.96
N LEU A 22 -0.64 -7.03 9.26
CA LEU A 22 0.41 -8.02 9.10
C LEU A 22 0.40 -8.98 10.31
N ASP A 23 0.11 -10.26 10.06
CA ASP A 23 0.39 -11.38 10.95
C ASP A 23 1.70 -12.01 10.48
N GLY A 24 2.81 -11.64 11.12
CA GLY A 24 4.13 -12.10 10.72
C GLY A 24 5.15 -12.12 11.85
N SER A 25 6.10 -13.06 11.74
CA SER A 25 7.17 -13.27 12.71
C SER A 25 8.43 -13.83 12.06
N VAL A 26 9.56 -13.64 12.75
CA VAL A 26 10.83 -14.30 12.53
C VAL A 26 11.09 -15.19 13.75
N THR A 27 11.20 -16.49 13.54
CA THR A 27 11.47 -17.48 14.60
C THR A 27 12.86 -18.06 14.41
N THR A 28 13.68 -18.00 15.46
CA THR A 28 15.05 -18.53 15.51
C THR A 28 15.31 -19.22 16.86
N ALA A 29 16.53 -19.72 17.08
CA ALA A 29 16.94 -20.23 18.39
C ALA A 29 16.95 -19.14 19.48
N GLU A 30 17.09 -17.87 19.10
CA GLU A 30 17.03 -16.70 20.00
C GLU A 30 15.59 -16.38 20.46
N GLY A 31 14.58 -16.97 19.80
CA GLY A 31 13.17 -16.78 20.09
C GLY A 31 12.38 -16.24 18.90
N ASP A 32 11.19 -15.74 19.21
CA ASP A 32 10.25 -15.17 18.24
C ASP A 32 10.28 -13.64 18.27
N LEU A 33 10.40 -13.04 17.09
CA LEU A 33 10.30 -11.61 16.89
C LEU A 33 9.14 -11.28 15.93
N PRO A 34 8.15 -10.46 16.30
CA PRO A 34 7.11 -10.03 15.38
C PRO A 34 7.68 -9.13 14.27
N LEU A 35 7.16 -9.29 13.05
CA LEU A 35 7.51 -8.41 11.93
C LEU A 35 6.79 -7.06 12.08
N GLY A 36 7.54 -5.97 11.97
CA GLY A 36 7.02 -4.60 11.92
C GLY A 36 6.57 -4.14 10.54
N GLY A 37 6.90 -4.89 9.48
CA GLY A 37 6.50 -4.56 8.11
C GLY A 37 6.83 -5.64 7.08
N LEU A 38 6.16 -5.57 5.93
CA LEU A 38 6.38 -6.41 4.76
C LEU A 38 6.51 -5.52 3.53
N ASN A 39 7.65 -5.55 2.83
CA ASN A 39 7.97 -4.67 1.69
C ASN A 39 7.63 -3.19 1.96
N GLN A 40 7.89 -2.71 3.17
CA GLN A 40 7.40 -1.42 3.65
C GLN A 40 8.45 -0.32 3.50
N TYR A 41 8.03 0.85 3.04
CA TYR A 41 8.93 1.98 2.78
C TYR A 41 9.45 2.68 4.05
N ALA A 42 8.83 2.45 5.21
CA ALA A 42 9.19 3.03 6.49
C ALA A 42 8.81 2.05 7.60
N LEU A 43 9.79 1.35 8.14
CA LEU A 43 9.61 0.41 9.25
C LEU A 43 9.43 1.18 10.56
N PRO A 44 8.57 0.69 11.47
CA PRO A 44 8.45 1.25 12.81
C PRO A 44 9.78 1.29 13.54
N VAL A 45 9.94 2.25 14.46
CA VAL A 45 11.17 2.37 15.25
C VAL A 45 11.47 1.11 16.05
N GLY A 46 12.71 0.63 16.02
CA GLY A 46 13.13 -0.58 16.74
C GLY A 46 12.64 -1.91 16.16
N SER A 47 12.04 -1.92 14.95
CA SER A 47 11.42 -3.12 14.38
C SER A 47 12.29 -3.86 13.35
N VAL A 48 11.82 -5.04 12.93
CA VAL A 48 12.33 -5.81 11.79
C VAL A 48 11.25 -5.92 10.71
N GLY A 49 11.62 -5.63 9.47
CA GLY A 49 10.78 -5.82 8.29
C GLY A 49 11.26 -6.99 7.43
N ALA A 50 10.31 -7.64 6.75
CA ALA A 50 10.60 -8.65 5.73
C ALA A 50 10.47 -8.04 4.32
N PHE A 51 11.47 -8.28 3.48
CA PHE A 51 11.51 -7.85 2.08
C PHE A 51 11.59 -9.08 1.18
N THR A 52 10.73 -9.13 0.19
CA THR A 52 10.58 -10.26 -0.76
C THR A 52 10.85 -9.76 -2.18
N SER A 53 10.73 -10.64 -3.18
CA SER A 53 10.82 -10.24 -4.59
C SER A 53 9.83 -9.13 -4.98
N GLY A 54 8.72 -8.97 -4.24
CA GLY A 54 7.76 -7.89 -4.44
C GLY A 54 8.28 -6.47 -4.12
N TRP A 55 9.44 -6.32 -3.46
CA TRP A 55 10.06 -5.01 -3.22
C TRP A 55 10.62 -4.37 -4.50
N GLY A 56 11.03 -5.19 -5.48
CA GLY A 56 11.70 -4.72 -6.68
C GLY A 56 13.19 -4.45 -6.47
N THR A 57 13.74 -3.46 -7.19
CA THR A 57 15.20 -3.25 -7.32
C THR A 57 15.74 -2.07 -6.50
N VAL A 58 14.86 -1.24 -5.94
CA VAL A 58 15.24 -0.01 -5.24
C VAL A 58 15.95 -0.32 -3.92
N SER A 59 16.77 0.63 -3.46
CA SER A 59 17.44 0.50 -2.16
C SER A 59 16.42 0.34 -1.03
N ARG A 60 16.68 -0.59 -0.12
CA ARG A 60 15.93 -0.77 1.12
C ARG A 60 16.28 0.27 2.18
N MET A 61 17.28 1.13 1.95
CA MET A 61 17.71 2.14 2.91
C MET A 61 16.57 3.07 3.35
N ARG A 62 15.66 3.45 2.44
CA ARG A 62 14.54 4.33 2.81
C ARG A 62 13.65 3.73 3.91
N SER A 63 13.59 2.40 4.00
CA SER A 63 12.81 1.68 5.01
C SER A 63 13.23 1.95 6.45
N VAL A 64 14.44 2.46 6.68
CA VAL A 64 14.94 2.76 8.03
C VAL A 64 15.02 4.26 8.34
N CYS A 65 14.48 5.12 7.47
CA CYS A 65 14.52 6.57 7.61
C CYS A 65 13.23 7.19 8.10
N GLY A 66 13.36 8.24 8.90
CA GLY A 66 12.25 8.84 9.64
C GLY A 66 12.08 8.18 11.02
N THR A 67 11.07 8.66 11.74
CA THR A 67 10.54 8.05 12.95
C THR A 67 9.04 7.80 12.78
N ASP A 68 8.42 7.17 13.77
CA ASP A 68 6.98 6.90 13.77
C ASP A 68 6.12 8.19 13.76
N THR A 69 6.73 9.32 14.14
CA THR A 69 6.05 10.63 14.23
C THR A 69 6.62 11.69 13.28
N ASP A 70 7.80 11.48 12.70
CA ASP A 70 8.45 12.43 11.79
C ASP A 70 9.06 11.73 10.57
N ARG A 71 8.45 11.95 9.41
CA ARG A 71 8.89 11.37 8.14
C ARG A 71 10.19 11.99 7.59
N ALA A 72 10.51 13.22 8.01
CA ALA A 72 11.68 13.97 7.57
C ALA A 72 12.93 13.71 8.43
N ALA A 73 12.77 13.05 9.58
CA ALA A 73 13.88 12.62 10.41
C ALA A 73 14.88 11.73 9.64
N PRO A 74 16.16 11.72 10.05
CA PRO A 74 17.23 11.02 9.33
C PRO A 74 17.03 9.49 9.28
N CYS A 75 17.87 8.84 8.48
CA CYS A 75 18.00 7.39 8.48
C CYS A 75 18.63 6.89 9.77
N SER A 76 18.16 5.76 10.28
CA SER A 76 18.84 5.06 11.35
C SER A 76 20.25 4.68 10.91
N THR A 77 21.23 4.90 11.78
CA THR A 77 22.60 4.42 11.60
C THR A 77 22.82 3.05 12.23
N ASP A 78 21.88 2.59 13.06
CA ASP A 78 21.90 1.26 13.67
C ASP A 78 21.01 0.32 12.88
N THR A 79 21.58 -0.33 11.87
CA THR A 79 20.86 -1.24 10.98
C THR A 79 21.51 -2.61 10.91
N ARG A 80 20.72 -3.59 10.46
CA ARG A 80 21.22 -4.92 10.08
C ARG A 80 20.35 -5.50 8.99
N GLU A 81 20.97 -6.01 7.94
CA GLU A 81 20.32 -6.77 6.87
C GLU A 81 20.74 -8.24 6.95
N VAL A 82 19.78 -9.16 6.84
CA VAL A 82 20.00 -10.61 6.87
C VAL A 82 19.26 -11.25 5.70
N LEU A 83 19.99 -11.92 4.82
CA LEU A 83 19.42 -12.67 3.71
C LEU A 83 19.09 -14.09 4.16
N VAL A 84 17.82 -14.47 4.03
CA VAL A 84 17.29 -15.79 4.37
C VAL A 84 16.81 -16.50 3.12
N ARG A 85 17.27 -17.73 2.91
CA ARG A 85 16.85 -18.59 1.80
C ARG A 85 16.71 -20.02 2.31
N ASP A 86 15.65 -20.70 1.87
CA ASP A 86 15.38 -22.10 2.24
C ASP A 86 15.43 -22.35 3.77
N GLY A 87 14.92 -21.38 4.54
CA GLY A 87 14.85 -21.43 6.01
C GLY A 87 16.19 -21.23 6.73
N ARG A 88 17.21 -20.71 6.05
CA ARG A 88 18.54 -20.47 6.65
C ARG A 88 19.09 -19.09 6.35
N VAL A 89 19.88 -18.54 7.27
CA VAL A 89 20.70 -17.36 6.99
C VAL A 89 21.76 -17.71 5.97
N VAL A 90 21.83 -16.94 4.89
CA VAL A 90 22.84 -17.07 3.84
C VAL A 90 23.94 -16.04 4.04
N SER A 91 23.56 -14.80 4.32
CA SER A 91 24.50 -13.69 4.50
C SER A 91 23.87 -12.57 5.32
N SER A 92 24.70 -11.63 5.73
CA SER A 92 24.29 -10.47 6.50
C SER A 92 25.17 -9.27 6.17
N ALA A 93 24.62 -8.07 6.29
CA ALA A 93 25.33 -6.81 6.09
C ALA A 93 24.89 -5.78 7.13
N ASP A 94 25.77 -4.85 7.49
CA ASP A 94 25.43 -3.80 8.46
C ASP A 94 24.47 -2.75 7.89
N ALA A 95 24.56 -2.45 6.59
CA ALA A 95 23.68 -1.50 5.92
C ALA A 95 22.62 -2.20 5.05
N PRO A 96 21.39 -1.66 4.94
CA PRO A 96 20.41 -2.13 3.97
C PRO A 96 20.93 -2.02 2.53
N GLY A 97 20.77 -3.11 1.78
CA GLY A 97 21.22 -3.18 0.39
C GLY A 97 20.21 -2.62 -0.62
N SER A 98 20.53 -2.82 -1.89
CA SER A 98 19.67 -2.54 -3.04
C SER A 98 19.56 -3.79 -3.93
N GLY A 99 18.88 -3.65 -5.07
CA GLY A 99 18.78 -4.71 -6.06
C GLY A 99 17.63 -5.68 -5.83
N ALA A 100 17.34 -6.45 -6.87
CA ALA A 100 16.24 -7.42 -6.89
C ALA A 100 16.46 -8.53 -5.87
N ILE A 101 15.39 -8.89 -5.16
CA ILE A 101 15.36 -10.08 -4.31
C ILE A 101 14.85 -11.24 -5.14
N THR A 102 15.62 -12.33 -5.20
CA THR A 102 15.21 -13.54 -5.94
C THR A 102 13.98 -14.16 -5.28
N SER A 103 13.04 -14.68 -6.09
CA SER A 103 11.88 -15.42 -5.57
C SER A 103 12.31 -16.59 -4.69
N GLY A 104 11.63 -16.78 -3.56
CA GLY A 104 12.01 -17.78 -2.54
C GLY A 104 13.05 -17.28 -1.52
N THR A 105 13.62 -16.07 -1.73
CA THR A 105 14.48 -15.40 -0.76
C THR A 105 13.69 -14.33 0.00
N THR A 106 13.97 -14.21 1.30
CA THR A 106 13.51 -13.08 2.12
C THR A 106 14.73 -12.34 2.68
N VAL A 107 14.72 -11.02 2.58
CA VAL A 107 15.71 -10.16 3.23
C VAL A 107 15.05 -9.54 4.46
N LEU A 108 15.58 -9.82 5.64
CA LEU A 108 15.17 -9.17 6.88
C LEU A 108 15.99 -7.90 7.06
N VAL A 109 15.33 -6.77 7.31
CA VAL A 109 16.00 -5.50 7.63
C VAL A 109 15.52 -5.05 8.99
N GLY A 110 16.46 -4.87 9.92
CA GLY A 110 16.22 -4.35 11.25
C GLY A 110 16.80 -2.95 11.42
N ARG A 111 16.16 -2.16 12.28
CA ARG A 111 16.67 -0.87 12.78
C ARG A 111 16.64 -0.83 14.30
N GLU A 112 17.63 -0.16 14.91
CA GLU A 112 17.85 -0.07 16.36
C GLU A 112 17.70 -1.41 17.07
N ALA A 113 16.75 -1.58 17.99
CA ALA A 113 16.51 -2.83 18.71
C ALA A 113 16.32 -4.04 17.76
N GLY A 114 15.66 -3.84 16.61
CA GLY A 114 15.52 -4.87 15.59
C GLY A 114 16.85 -5.23 14.91
N ALA A 115 17.72 -4.25 14.69
CA ALA A 115 19.07 -4.49 14.18
C ALA A 115 19.91 -5.28 15.19
N GLN A 116 19.86 -4.91 16.47
CA GLN A 116 20.55 -5.63 17.55
C GLN A 116 20.09 -7.08 17.66
N TRP A 117 18.79 -7.33 17.49
CA TRP A 117 18.25 -8.69 17.48
C TRP A 117 18.79 -9.50 16.28
N LEU A 118 18.79 -8.92 15.08
CA LEU A 118 19.30 -9.59 13.87
C LEU A 118 20.81 -9.84 13.89
N ARG A 119 21.61 -9.05 14.63
CA ARG A 119 23.07 -9.26 14.76
C ARG A 119 23.44 -10.57 15.45
N LYS A 120 22.51 -11.16 16.20
CA LYS A 120 22.71 -12.47 16.86
C LYS A 120 22.71 -13.64 15.86
N LEU A 121 22.22 -13.40 14.64
CA LEU A 121 22.12 -14.43 13.61
C LEU A 121 23.41 -14.54 12.80
N SER A 122 23.86 -15.77 12.58
CA SER A 122 25.03 -16.12 11.79
C SER A 122 24.65 -16.91 10.54
N PRO A 123 25.45 -16.86 9.46
CA PRO A 123 25.26 -17.74 8.31
C PRO A 123 25.13 -19.21 8.71
N GLY A 124 24.10 -19.89 8.18
CA GLY A 124 23.75 -21.27 8.50
C GLY A 124 22.62 -21.44 9.53
N ASP A 125 22.35 -20.42 10.35
CA ASP A 125 21.31 -20.47 11.38
C ASP A 125 19.94 -20.74 10.78
N SER A 126 19.14 -21.55 11.49
CA SER A 126 17.76 -21.85 11.11
C SER A 126 16.89 -20.64 11.42
N VAL A 127 16.18 -20.14 10.39
CA VAL A 127 15.27 -19.00 10.48
C VAL A 127 13.97 -19.34 9.78
N LYS A 128 12.87 -19.27 10.52
CA LYS A 128 11.53 -19.39 9.94
C LYS A 128 10.91 -18.00 9.87
N VAL A 129 10.65 -17.54 8.65
CA VAL A 129 9.92 -16.29 8.39
C VAL A 129 8.50 -16.62 7.98
N ARG A 130 7.52 -16.05 8.69
CA ARG A 130 6.10 -16.13 8.35
C ARG A 130 5.59 -14.71 8.16
N HIS A 131 4.85 -14.48 7.08
CA HIS A 131 4.13 -13.22 6.89
C HIS A 131 2.82 -13.47 6.16
N ARG A 132 1.74 -12.88 6.65
CA ARG A 132 0.44 -12.91 6.01
C ARG A 132 -0.29 -11.61 6.29
N LEU A 133 -0.93 -11.07 5.25
CA LEU A 133 -1.87 -9.98 5.39
C LEU A 133 -3.24 -10.56 5.75
N VAL A 134 -3.81 -10.12 6.86
CA VAL A 134 -5.06 -10.62 7.43
C VAL A 134 -6.09 -9.50 7.44
N ALA A 135 -7.23 -9.76 6.79
CA ALA A 135 -8.39 -8.89 6.80
C ALA A 135 -9.08 -8.93 8.17
N SER A 136 -9.32 -7.77 8.77
CA SER A 136 -9.80 -7.65 10.15
C SER A 136 -11.28 -8.00 10.28
N SER A 137 -12.10 -7.51 9.35
CA SER A 137 -13.55 -7.69 9.39
C SER A 137 -13.98 -8.96 8.65
N THR A 138 -13.56 -9.10 7.40
CA THR A 138 -14.13 -10.12 6.49
C THR A 138 -13.54 -11.51 6.69
N ARG A 139 -12.33 -11.58 7.26
CA ARG A 139 -11.47 -12.79 7.36
C ARG A 139 -11.29 -13.56 6.04
N THR A 140 -11.72 -12.96 4.93
CA THR A 140 -11.64 -13.52 3.59
C THR A 140 -10.40 -12.93 2.92
N PRO A 141 -9.53 -13.74 2.31
CA PRO A 141 -8.35 -13.22 1.61
C PRO A 141 -8.74 -12.23 0.52
N TYR A 142 -7.92 -11.19 0.35
CA TYR A 142 -8.05 -10.24 -0.75
C TYR A 142 -7.27 -10.72 -1.97
N SER A 143 -7.91 -10.71 -3.15
CA SER A 143 -7.22 -10.89 -4.44
C SER A 143 -6.57 -9.59 -4.92
N PHE A 144 -7.10 -8.45 -4.45
CA PHE A 144 -6.60 -7.11 -4.72
C PHE A 144 -6.95 -6.22 -3.54
N ALA A 145 -6.02 -5.39 -3.05
CA ALA A 145 -6.29 -4.38 -2.03
C ALA A 145 -5.38 -3.17 -2.24
N LEU A 146 -5.92 -1.98 -1.94
CA LEU A 146 -5.23 -0.70 -2.05
C LEU A 146 -5.48 0.14 -0.80
N GLY A 147 -4.39 0.67 -0.23
CA GLY A 147 -4.45 1.59 0.92
C GLY A 147 -4.83 3.02 0.52
N GLY A 148 -5.30 3.79 1.50
CA GLY A 148 -5.91 5.11 1.29
C GLY A 148 -6.75 5.53 2.49
N TYR A 149 -7.81 6.30 2.28
CA TYR A 149 -8.62 6.84 3.38
C TYR A 149 -10.13 6.64 3.17
N PRO A 150 -10.87 5.99 4.09
CA PRO A 150 -12.31 5.84 3.96
C PRO A 150 -13.03 7.18 4.13
N VAL A 151 -13.97 7.47 3.24
CA VAL A 151 -14.76 8.72 3.26
C VAL A 151 -16.27 8.47 3.35
N LEU A 152 -16.73 7.28 2.97
CA LEU A 152 -18.11 6.86 3.08
C LEU A 152 -18.17 5.42 3.59
N ARG A 153 -19.07 5.14 4.54
CA ARG A 153 -19.35 3.78 5.02
C ARG A 153 -20.85 3.59 5.22
N GLY A 154 -21.41 2.53 4.62
CA GLY A 154 -22.85 2.24 4.73
C GLY A 154 -23.77 3.40 4.33
N GLY A 155 -23.37 4.15 3.29
CA GLY A 155 -24.09 5.31 2.75
C GLY A 155 -23.92 6.60 3.56
N ARG A 156 -23.13 6.59 4.65
CA ARG A 156 -22.92 7.74 5.53
C ARG A 156 -21.48 8.26 5.43
N PRO A 157 -21.28 9.58 5.28
CA PRO A 157 -19.95 10.17 5.40
C PRO A 157 -19.35 9.88 6.77
N LEU A 158 -18.04 9.66 6.84
CA LEU A 158 -17.35 9.53 8.12
C LEU A 158 -17.36 10.89 8.86
N PRO A 159 -17.26 10.91 10.21
CA PRO A 159 -17.14 12.17 10.94
C PRO A 159 -15.78 12.81 10.73
N GLY A 160 -15.72 14.14 10.79
CA GLY A 160 -14.46 14.91 10.74
C GLY A 160 -13.75 14.88 9.39
N LEU A 161 -14.49 14.64 8.29
CA LEU A 161 -13.93 14.85 6.96
C LEU A 161 -13.61 16.33 6.76
N ASP A 162 -12.44 16.60 6.22
CA ASP A 162 -12.05 17.96 5.86
C ASP A 162 -13.01 18.54 4.80
N ASP A 163 -13.64 19.65 5.16
CA ASP A 163 -14.58 20.44 4.39
C ASP A 163 -14.00 21.81 4.02
N THR A 164 -12.69 22.02 4.23
CA THR A 164 -12.01 23.29 3.98
C THR A 164 -10.98 23.20 2.86
N THR A 165 -10.17 22.13 2.82
CA THR A 165 -9.09 22.03 1.83
C THR A 165 -9.56 21.36 0.54
N SER A 166 -9.76 22.16 -0.50
CA SER A 166 -10.05 21.65 -1.84
C SER A 166 -8.78 21.28 -2.60
N ALA A 167 -8.82 20.18 -3.35
CA ALA A 167 -7.78 19.78 -4.27
C ALA A 167 -8.36 18.90 -5.39
N VAL A 168 -7.62 18.68 -6.46
CA VAL A 168 -7.93 17.58 -7.40
C VAL A 168 -7.84 16.26 -6.64
N ARG A 169 -8.84 15.38 -6.76
CA ARG A 169 -8.95 14.15 -5.97
C ARG A 169 -9.12 12.94 -6.87
N THR A 170 -8.69 11.80 -6.36
CA THR A 170 -9.04 10.46 -6.88
C THR A 170 -9.80 9.71 -5.79
N ALA A 171 -10.84 8.98 -6.17
CA ALA A 171 -11.59 8.15 -5.24
C ALA A 171 -12.05 6.84 -5.90
N ALA A 172 -12.23 5.82 -5.07
CA ALA A 172 -12.87 4.56 -5.46
C ALA A 172 -14.09 4.33 -4.58
N GLY A 173 -15.17 3.84 -5.19
CA GLY A 173 -16.45 3.59 -4.54
C GLY A 173 -16.95 2.19 -4.79
N ILE A 174 -17.73 1.68 -3.85
CA ILE A 174 -18.37 0.38 -3.91
C ILE A 174 -19.88 0.60 -3.88
N ALA A 175 -20.58 -0.06 -4.78
CA ALA A 175 -22.02 -0.08 -4.88
C ALA A 175 -22.51 -1.51 -5.17
N ASP A 176 -23.83 -1.69 -5.19
CA ASP A 176 -24.48 -2.96 -5.53
C ASP A 176 -23.92 -4.14 -4.70
N SER A 177 -23.88 -3.96 -3.37
CA SER A 177 -23.38 -4.98 -2.43
C SER A 177 -22.00 -5.54 -2.78
N GLY A 178 -21.10 -4.70 -3.29
CA GLY A 178 -19.75 -5.12 -3.67
C GLY A 178 -19.60 -5.62 -5.11
N ARG A 179 -20.66 -5.58 -5.92
CA ARG A 179 -20.65 -6.03 -7.32
C ARG A 179 -20.36 -4.92 -8.33
N LYS A 180 -20.35 -3.66 -7.88
CA LYS A 180 -20.02 -2.51 -8.70
C LYS A 180 -18.90 -1.69 -8.06
N LEU A 181 -17.83 -1.45 -8.82
CA LEU A 181 -16.76 -0.53 -8.47
C LEU A 181 -16.95 0.78 -9.26
N LEU A 182 -16.88 1.90 -8.58
CA LEU A 182 -16.89 3.25 -9.14
C LEU A 182 -15.47 3.81 -9.02
N LEU A 183 -14.91 4.32 -10.12
CA LEU A 183 -13.62 5.00 -10.13
C LEU A 183 -13.84 6.46 -10.51
N LEU A 184 -13.36 7.36 -9.67
CA LEU A 184 -13.46 8.81 -9.86
C LEU A 184 -12.05 9.39 -9.89
N ALA A 185 -11.75 10.15 -10.95
CA ALA A 185 -10.63 11.08 -10.98
C ALA A 185 -11.16 12.44 -11.38
N LEU A 186 -10.87 13.46 -10.58
CA LEU A 186 -11.23 14.83 -10.94
C LEU A 186 -10.34 15.34 -12.07
N ASP A 187 -10.90 16.24 -12.87
CA ASP A 187 -10.15 16.91 -13.93
C ASP A 187 -9.24 17.99 -13.34
N GLY A 188 -7.96 17.97 -13.72
CA GLY A 188 -6.93 18.89 -13.24
C GLY A 188 -6.69 20.09 -14.16
N ALA A 189 -7.45 20.26 -15.24
CA ALA A 189 -7.34 21.43 -16.11
C ALA A 189 -7.56 22.73 -15.33
N THR A 190 -7.00 23.84 -15.80
CA THR A 190 -7.05 25.15 -15.13
C THR A 190 -8.46 25.58 -14.70
N ALA A 191 -9.47 25.24 -15.48
CA ALA A 191 -10.88 25.55 -15.18
C ALA A 191 -11.46 24.74 -14.00
N TYR A 192 -10.88 23.57 -13.68
CA TYR A 192 -11.40 22.62 -12.69
C TYR A 192 -10.42 22.33 -11.54
N ARG A 193 -9.20 22.88 -11.59
CA ARG A 193 -8.10 22.60 -10.65
C ARG A 193 -8.37 22.92 -9.19
N THR A 194 -9.41 23.70 -8.88
CA THR A 194 -9.87 23.93 -7.51
C THR A 194 -10.31 22.62 -6.86
N GLY A 195 -10.88 21.70 -7.65
CA GLY A 195 -11.24 20.36 -7.21
C GLY A 195 -12.28 20.33 -6.09
N LEU A 196 -12.17 19.35 -5.19
CA LEU A 196 -13.13 19.10 -4.11
C LEU A 196 -12.42 18.90 -2.76
N THR A 197 -13.12 19.28 -1.70
CA THR A 197 -12.80 18.87 -0.32
C THR A 197 -13.08 17.38 -0.12
N ILE A 198 -12.57 16.80 0.96
CA ILE A 198 -12.81 15.38 1.27
C ILE A 198 -14.30 15.13 1.59
N ALA A 199 -14.95 16.08 2.27
CA ALA A 199 -16.39 16.04 2.53
C ALA A 199 -17.21 16.04 1.22
N GLU A 200 -16.84 16.89 0.26
CA GLU A 200 -17.49 16.95 -1.06
C GLU A 200 -17.26 15.67 -1.88
N VAL A 201 -16.06 15.07 -1.83
CA VAL A 201 -15.82 13.75 -2.45
C VAL A 201 -16.79 12.71 -1.88
N ALA A 202 -16.96 12.64 -0.56
CA ALA A 202 -17.91 11.71 0.04
C ALA A 202 -19.36 11.94 -0.46
N ALA A 203 -19.77 13.22 -0.58
CA ALA A 203 -21.08 13.59 -1.10
C ALA A 203 -21.26 13.20 -2.58
N VAL A 204 -20.24 13.43 -3.42
CA VAL A 204 -20.24 13.03 -4.84
C VAL A 204 -20.32 11.52 -4.98
N MET A 205 -19.49 10.77 -4.26
CA MET A 205 -19.50 9.30 -4.32
C MET A 205 -20.85 8.74 -3.89
N ARG A 206 -21.46 9.28 -2.83
CA ARG A 206 -22.82 8.92 -2.42
C ARG A 206 -23.84 9.23 -3.52
N LYS A 207 -23.77 10.41 -4.14
CA LYS A 207 -24.66 10.80 -5.25
C LYS A 207 -24.53 9.87 -6.46
N LEU A 208 -23.33 9.36 -6.73
CA LEU A 208 -23.07 8.37 -7.79
C LEU A 208 -23.56 6.95 -7.43
N GLY A 209 -24.13 6.76 -6.23
CA GLY A 209 -24.72 5.50 -5.78
C GLY A 209 -23.76 4.62 -4.97
N SER A 210 -22.61 5.14 -4.55
CA SER A 210 -21.68 4.42 -3.66
C SER A 210 -22.28 4.25 -2.27
N THR A 211 -22.21 3.05 -1.71
CA THR A 211 -22.49 2.79 -0.28
C THR A 211 -21.24 2.98 0.56
N ASP A 212 -20.09 2.58 0.02
CA ASP A 212 -18.79 2.73 0.67
C ASP A 212 -17.84 3.41 -0.30
N ALA A 213 -16.96 4.29 0.19
CA ALA A 213 -16.04 5.02 -0.67
C ALA A 213 -14.74 5.36 0.05
N PHE A 214 -13.69 5.50 -0.76
CA PHE A 214 -12.31 5.57 -0.34
C PHE A 214 -11.59 6.64 -1.16
N SER A 215 -11.05 7.66 -0.50
CA SER A 215 -10.15 8.63 -1.13
C SER A 215 -8.79 7.99 -1.37
N LEU A 216 -8.24 8.23 -2.54
CA LEU A 216 -6.91 7.83 -2.97
C LEU A 216 -6.01 9.06 -3.09
N ASP A 217 -4.76 8.85 -3.52
CA ASP A 217 -3.84 9.95 -3.80
C ASP A 217 -4.41 10.89 -4.88
N GLY A 218 -4.20 12.19 -4.68
CA GLY A 218 -4.82 13.27 -5.43
C GLY A 218 -3.81 14.23 -6.06
N GLY A 219 -4.24 15.47 -6.28
CA GLY A 219 -3.43 16.49 -6.93
C GLY A 219 -2.95 16.04 -8.30
N GLY A 220 -1.68 16.32 -8.61
CA GLY A 220 -1.04 15.90 -9.86
C GLY A 220 -0.94 14.38 -10.06
N SER A 221 -1.16 13.56 -9.02
CA SER A 221 -1.26 12.10 -9.15
C SER A 221 -2.60 11.65 -9.75
N SER A 222 -3.62 12.51 -9.79
CA SER A 222 -4.97 12.13 -10.22
C SER A 222 -4.99 11.88 -11.72
N THR A 223 -5.09 10.61 -12.11
CA THR A 223 -5.09 10.19 -13.52
C THR A 223 -6.03 9.00 -13.69
N LEU A 224 -6.96 9.09 -14.64
CA LEU A 224 -7.80 8.00 -15.10
C LEU A 224 -7.49 7.75 -16.57
N VAL A 225 -7.18 6.49 -16.90
CA VAL A 225 -6.92 6.06 -18.27
C VAL A 225 -7.89 4.97 -18.67
N ALA A 226 -8.23 4.91 -19.96
CA ALA A 226 -9.00 3.79 -20.48
C ALA A 226 -8.62 3.50 -21.94
N ARG A 227 -8.72 2.23 -22.31
CA ARG A 227 -8.67 1.78 -23.70
C ARG A 227 -10.11 1.75 -24.23
N ALA A 228 -10.38 2.56 -25.26
CA ALA A 228 -11.68 2.52 -25.92
C ALA A 228 -11.85 1.18 -26.68
N PRO A 229 -13.08 0.68 -26.88
CA PRO A 229 -13.33 -0.50 -27.72
C PRO A 229 -12.65 -0.37 -29.09
N GLY A 230 -11.90 -1.40 -29.50
CA GLY A 230 -11.16 -1.40 -30.77
C GLY A 230 -9.85 -0.60 -30.78
N ALA A 231 -9.55 0.19 -29.74
CA ALA A 231 -8.29 0.93 -29.67
C ALA A 231 -7.10 0.04 -29.28
N SER A 232 -5.97 0.24 -29.95
CA SER A 232 -4.69 -0.40 -29.61
C SER A 232 -3.99 0.27 -28.42
N ALA A 233 -4.27 1.55 -28.18
CA ALA A 233 -3.64 2.37 -27.14
C ALA A 233 -4.59 2.68 -25.97
N VAL A 234 -3.97 2.86 -24.80
CA VAL A 234 -4.62 3.44 -23.60
C VAL A 234 -4.47 4.96 -23.68
N THR A 235 -5.52 5.70 -23.36
CA THR A 235 -5.47 7.18 -23.33
C THR A 235 -6.02 7.72 -22.03
N VAL A 236 -5.48 8.88 -21.61
CA VAL A 236 -5.96 9.62 -20.45
C VAL A 236 -7.39 10.14 -20.69
N ARG A 237 -8.19 10.16 -19.63
CA ARG A 237 -9.61 10.53 -19.63
C ARG A 237 -9.92 11.79 -18.83
N ASN A 238 -8.95 12.27 -18.05
CA ASN A 238 -8.95 13.56 -17.39
C ASN A 238 -7.73 14.38 -17.86
N HIS A 239 -7.63 15.66 -17.48
CA HIS A 239 -6.39 16.40 -17.66
C HIS A 239 -5.53 16.33 -16.38
N PRO A 240 -4.29 15.82 -16.45
CA PRO A 240 -3.38 15.88 -15.32
C PRO A 240 -3.08 17.35 -14.93
N THR A 241 -2.97 17.64 -13.64
CA THR A 241 -2.71 19.00 -13.15
C THR A 241 -1.44 19.62 -13.71
N ASP A 242 -0.40 18.80 -13.89
CA ASP A 242 0.91 19.22 -14.39
C ASP A 242 1.00 19.17 -15.93
N GLY A 243 -0.14 19.00 -16.62
CA GLY A 243 -0.24 18.86 -18.08
C GLY A 243 0.20 17.48 -18.62
N THR A 244 0.90 16.69 -17.82
CA THR A 244 1.36 15.33 -18.13
C THR A 244 1.11 14.39 -16.96
N GLU A 245 1.03 13.09 -17.24
CA GLU A 245 0.84 12.07 -16.20
C GLU A 245 2.03 12.03 -15.24
N ARG A 246 1.77 12.14 -13.94
CA ARG A 246 2.80 11.99 -12.91
C ARG A 246 3.11 10.52 -12.68
N PRO A 247 4.39 10.12 -12.56
CA PRO A 247 4.74 8.78 -12.10
C PRO A 247 4.18 8.50 -10.70
N VAL A 248 3.36 7.46 -10.59
CA VAL A 248 2.76 6.99 -9.32
C VAL A 248 3.18 5.55 -9.04
N PRO A 249 3.33 5.15 -7.75
CA PRO A 249 3.87 3.83 -7.40
C PRO A 249 2.87 2.67 -7.56
N ASN A 250 1.57 2.95 -7.60
CA ASN A 250 0.51 1.95 -7.75
C ASN A 250 -0.79 2.59 -8.25
N GLY A 251 -1.79 1.75 -8.55
CA GLY A 251 -3.12 2.17 -8.99
C GLY A 251 -4.09 0.99 -9.08
N ILE A 252 -5.32 1.27 -9.52
CA ILE A 252 -6.36 0.25 -9.75
C ILE A 252 -6.42 -0.09 -11.24
N GLY A 253 -6.14 -1.35 -11.60
CA GLY A 253 -6.28 -1.86 -12.96
C GLY A 253 -7.54 -2.72 -13.12
N VAL A 254 -8.36 -2.41 -14.13
CA VAL A 254 -9.54 -3.21 -14.49
C VAL A 254 -9.28 -3.89 -15.83
N PHE A 255 -9.33 -5.22 -15.82
CA PHE A 255 -9.06 -6.03 -17.01
C PHE A 255 -10.27 -6.89 -17.32
N THR A 256 -10.68 -6.91 -18.59
CA THR A 256 -11.62 -7.91 -19.07
C THR A 256 -10.86 -9.18 -19.41
N LYS A 257 -11.31 -10.31 -18.87
CA LYS A 257 -10.87 -11.62 -19.39
C LYS A 257 -11.64 -11.87 -20.68
N PRO A 258 -11.01 -12.37 -21.75
CA PRO A 258 -11.74 -12.91 -22.89
C PRO A 258 -12.76 -13.92 -22.36
N ARG A 259 -14.00 -13.85 -22.83
CA ARG A 259 -14.95 -14.94 -22.58
C ARG A 259 -14.34 -16.19 -23.22
N ARG A 260 -14.11 -17.22 -22.40
CA ARG A 260 -13.76 -18.55 -22.91
C ARG A 260 -14.96 -19.14 -23.63
#